data_AF-A0A9E4GNL7-F1
#
_entry.id   AF-A0A9E4GNL7-F1
#
_cell.length_a   1.000
_cell.length_b   1.000
_cell.length_c   1.000
_cell.angle_alpha   90.00
_cell.angle_beta   90.00
_cell.angle_gamma   90.00
#
_symmetry.space_group_name_H-M   'P 1'
#
loop_
_entity.id
_entity.type
_entity.pdbx_description
1 polymer ?
#
loop_
_entity_poly.entity_id
_entity_poly.type
_entity_poly.pdbx_seq_one_letter_code
_entity_poly.pdbx_strand_id
1 'polypeptide(L)'
;MRIFLPLFLLLLSPLALHAQAQADDVPALATQVARDLADAGRALDQAFNLLGLLESFGFVVTVVGGAAAIFGVTRFIAAQNQLRESRQKFEEEITSSRRLLQEETRQREQAFASLQGSLQGALEKSTGDATRALSFLPLGERQYRSGDLRGARAIYERALQLDPRNPVINYRMGYTCSQAGALDEAETYLRQALASEADFAPALASLGYVYRRRAEQLPEGVERARAFNEAERHLTQALALLPNLVDDDGESWWGSLGGLYRRRGQLQEAVHAYREAARVTPASSYAYVNLALLGMQQDGADAMRDTWRQAQQLAAAEVRADVDNYWGYADLVTTSLALGDEQQAGEALESFFRTTPADAGQVPQVLRDSLAQLAEALPEAERAAVQAVISRIEAQTGGE
;
A
#
# COMPACT_ATOMS: atom_id res chain seq x y z
N MET A 1 -10.38 71.89 10.14
CA MET A 1 -11.71 71.23 10.10
C MET A 1 -11.62 70.14 9.03
N ARG A 2 -11.70 68.82 9.31
CA ARG A 2 -12.80 68.06 9.95
C ARG A 2 -14.15 68.46 9.31
N ILE A 3 -14.98 67.62 8.69
CA ILE A 3 -15.25 66.16 8.73
C ILE A 3 -15.90 65.81 7.34
N PHE A 4 -15.98 64.60 6.76
CA PHE A 4 -16.06 63.20 7.25
C PHE A 4 -15.23 62.20 6.37
N LEU A 5 -15.30 60.91 6.72
CA LEU A 5 -14.92 59.67 6.01
C LEU A 5 -15.78 58.54 6.66
N PRO A 6 -15.73 57.27 6.22
CA PRO A 6 -16.35 56.61 5.06
C PRO A 6 -17.64 55.82 5.41
N LEU A 7 -18.37 55.27 4.43
CA LEU A 7 -19.15 54.03 4.63
C LEU A 7 -19.49 53.24 3.35
N PHE A 8 -18.47 52.68 2.68
CA PHE A 8 -18.69 51.52 1.79
C PHE A 8 -17.52 50.53 1.84
N LEU A 9 -17.04 50.26 3.06
CA LEU A 9 -16.20 49.09 3.38
C LEU A 9 -17.06 47.80 3.37
N LEU A 10 -17.74 47.56 2.24
CA LEU A 10 -18.52 46.36 1.96
C LEU A 10 -18.26 45.83 0.53
N LEU A 11 -17.01 45.97 0.07
CA LEU A 11 -16.42 45.08 -0.92
C LEU A 11 -15.47 44.10 -0.23
N LEU A 12 -16.11 43.17 0.49
CA LEU A 12 -15.71 41.77 0.68
C LEU A 12 -14.21 41.44 0.53
N SER A 13 -13.45 41.87 1.52
CA SER A 13 -12.19 41.23 1.92
C SER A 13 -12.20 41.23 3.45
N PRO A 14 -12.34 40.05 4.09
CA PRO A 14 -11.44 38.92 3.88
C PRO A 14 -12.14 37.55 3.72
N LEU A 15 -11.91 36.87 2.60
CA LEU A 15 -12.18 35.43 2.45
C LEU A 15 -11.04 34.71 1.72
N ALA A 16 -9.82 35.19 1.93
CA ALA A 16 -8.57 34.55 1.52
C ALA A 16 -7.38 35.10 2.33
N LEU A 17 -7.18 34.58 3.55
CA LEU A 17 -5.88 34.12 4.09
C LEU A 17 -6.00 33.84 5.61
N HIS A 18 -6.44 32.62 5.94
CA HIS A 18 -5.76 31.68 6.86
C HIS A 18 -6.74 30.52 7.13
N ALA A 19 -6.70 29.53 6.25
CA ALA A 19 -7.47 28.30 6.40
C ALA A 19 -6.81 27.40 7.46
N GLN A 20 -7.06 27.67 8.74
CA GLN A 20 -6.69 26.77 9.83
C GLN A 20 -7.63 26.94 11.03
N ALA A 21 -8.89 26.51 10.88
CA ALA A 21 -9.87 26.38 11.95
C ALA A 21 -10.78 25.18 11.71
N GLN A 22 -11.14 24.48 12.78
CA GLN A 22 -11.91 23.22 12.76
C GLN A 22 -13.42 23.46 12.59
N ALA A 23 -14.16 22.38 12.29
CA ALA A 23 -15.50 22.42 11.70
C ALA A 23 -16.68 22.67 12.68
N ASP A 24 -16.44 23.19 13.88
CA ASP A 24 -17.42 23.12 14.98
C ASP A 24 -18.29 24.38 15.23
N ASP A 25 -18.02 25.52 14.60
CA ASP A 25 -18.61 26.83 14.99
C ASP A 25 -19.63 27.45 13.99
N VAL A 26 -20.25 26.62 13.15
CA VAL A 26 -21.32 27.05 12.22
C VAL A 26 -22.52 27.73 12.92
N PRO A 27 -23.01 27.29 14.10
CA PRO A 27 -24.13 27.94 14.79
C PRO A 27 -23.81 29.36 15.29
N ALA A 28 -22.56 29.61 15.71
CA ALA A 28 -22.11 30.93 16.14
C ALA A 28 -22.14 31.93 14.97
N LEU A 29 -21.64 31.50 13.81
CA LEU A 29 -21.60 32.31 12.59
C LEU A 29 -23.01 32.71 12.09
N ALA A 30 -23.96 31.77 12.11
CA ALA A 30 -25.36 32.04 11.76
C ALA A 30 -26.03 33.04 12.72
N THR A 31 -25.71 32.94 14.02
CA THR A 31 -26.23 33.84 15.06
C THR A 31 -25.66 35.27 14.94
N GLN A 32 -24.40 35.40 14.48
CA GLN A 32 -23.77 36.68 14.19
C GLN A 32 -24.47 37.39 13.01
N VAL A 33 -24.58 36.69 11.88
CA VAL A 33 -25.20 37.22 10.63
C VAL A 33 -26.66 37.65 10.85
N ALA A 34 -27.41 36.93 11.67
CA ALA A 34 -28.79 37.30 12.02
C ALA A 34 -28.91 38.60 12.83
N ARG A 35 -27.91 38.94 13.66
CA ARG A 35 -27.89 40.21 14.41
C ARG A 35 -27.48 41.36 13.51
N ASP A 36 -26.46 41.17 12.68
CA ASP A 36 -25.96 42.20 11.76
C ASP A 36 -27.05 42.63 10.74
N LEU A 37 -27.88 41.68 10.29
CA LEU A 37 -29.07 41.97 9.47
C LEU A 37 -30.16 42.75 10.23
N ALA A 38 -30.37 42.48 11.53
CA ALA A 38 -31.35 43.17 12.36
C ALA A 38 -30.92 44.60 12.75
N ASP A 39 -29.62 44.88 12.82
CA ASP A 39 -29.08 46.23 13.03
C ASP A 39 -29.08 47.06 11.74
N ALA A 40 -28.82 46.44 10.58
CA ALA A 40 -28.94 47.09 9.28
C ALA A 40 -30.38 47.60 8.99
N GLY A 41 -31.40 46.85 9.39
CA GLY A 41 -32.81 47.29 9.29
C GLY A 41 -33.11 48.55 10.10
N ARG A 42 -32.60 48.62 11.35
CA ARG A 42 -32.82 49.77 12.25
C ARG A 42 -32.11 51.06 11.80
N ALA A 43 -31.00 50.93 11.07
CA ALA A 43 -30.29 52.08 10.49
C ALA A 43 -31.06 52.73 9.32
N LEU A 44 -31.83 51.94 8.55
CA LEU A 44 -32.65 52.45 7.44
C LEU A 44 -33.86 53.26 7.95
N ASP A 45 -34.55 52.81 9.00
CA ASP A 45 -35.68 53.54 9.60
C ASP A 45 -35.26 54.90 10.19
N GLN A 46 -34.03 55.01 10.71
CA GLN A 46 -33.49 56.28 11.21
C GLN A 46 -33.16 57.27 10.08
N ALA A 47 -32.78 56.78 8.89
CA ALA A 47 -32.52 57.65 7.73
C ALA A 47 -33.81 58.31 7.19
N PHE A 48 -34.95 57.62 7.23
CA PHE A 48 -36.23 58.19 6.79
C PHE A 48 -36.80 59.24 7.75
N ASN A 49 -36.53 59.15 9.06
CA ASN A 49 -36.97 60.16 10.04
C ASN A 49 -36.31 61.55 9.84
N LEU A 50 -35.13 61.62 9.23
CA LEU A 50 -34.50 62.90 8.86
C LEU A 50 -35.16 63.59 7.66
N LEU A 51 -35.85 62.83 6.81
CA LEU A 51 -36.60 63.39 5.68
C LEU A 51 -37.91 64.05 6.15
N GLY A 52 -38.57 63.47 7.17
CA GLY A 52 -39.77 64.06 7.80
C GLY A 52 -39.51 65.37 8.55
N LEU A 53 -38.29 65.59 9.06
CA LEU A 53 -37.90 66.85 9.69
C LEU A 53 -37.85 68.04 8.71
N LEU A 54 -37.68 67.79 7.40
CA LEU A 54 -37.69 68.84 6.37
C LEU A 54 -39.11 69.29 5.98
N GLU A 55 -40.16 68.49 6.23
CA GLU A 55 -41.55 68.93 6.02
C GLU A 55 -42.04 69.89 7.13
N SER A 56 -41.38 69.91 8.29
CA SER A 56 -41.81 70.71 9.45
C SER A 56 -41.44 72.21 9.40
N PHE A 57 -40.58 72.64 8.47
CA PHE A 57 -40.16 74.05 8.33
C PHE A 57 -40.89 74.80 7.21
N GLY A 58 -42.21 74.63 7.17
CA GLY A 58 -43.10 75.44 6.36
C GLY A 58 -43.34 76.85 6.92
N PHE A 59 -42.68 77.83 6.32
CA PHE A 59 -43.27 79.14 5.93
C PHE A 59 -43.54 80.24 7.00
N VAL A 60 -42.74 81.33 6.97
CA VAL A 60 -43.08 82.80 7.01
C VAL A 60 -41.76 83.55 6.62
N VAL A 61 -41.48 84.14 5.44
CA VAL A 61 -42.15 85.19 4.59
C VAL A 61 -42.00 86.60 5.23
N THR A 62 -41.44 87.68 4.65
CA THR A 62 -41.01 88.08 3.28
C THR A 62 -39.90 89.16 3.35
N VAL A 63 -39.20 89.47 2.23
CA VAL A 63 -38.92 90.85 1.67
C VAL A 63 -37.74 90.88 0.68
N VAL A 64 -36.77 89.95 0.74
CA VAL A 64 -35.65 89.88 -0.23
C VAL A 64 -35.51 88.45 -0.78
N GLY A 65 -35.49 88.18 -2.08
CA GLY A 65 -35.72 89.06 -3.22
C GLY A 65 -35.93 88.27 -4.53
N GLY A 66 -36.73 88.81 -5.46
CA GLY A 66 -37.16 88.11 -6.69
C GLY A 66 -36.03 87.66 -7.64
N ALA A 67 -34.82 88.21 -7.51
CA ALA A 67 -33.65 87.75 -8.25
C ALA A 67 -33.15 86.35 -7.81
N ALA A 68 -33.34 85.98 -6.55
CA ALA A 68 -32.91 84.68 -6.02
C ALA A 68 -33.79 83.52 -6.53
N ALA A 69 -35.06 83.78 -6.87
CA ALA A 69 -35.95 82.75 -7.41
C ALA A 69 -35.52 82.29 -8.81
N ILE A 70 -35.16 83.21 -9.71
CA ILE A 70 -34.72 82.88 -11.07
C ILE A 70 -33.33 82.21 -11.05
N PHE A 71 -32.40 82.71 -10.23
CA PHE A 71 -31.06 82.14 -10.07
C PHE A 71 -31.10 80.78 -9.34
N GLY A 72 -32.01 80.62 -8.39
CA GLY A 72 -32.30 79.37 -7.70
C GLY A 72 -32.92 78.33 -8.63
N VAL A 73 -33.90 78.69 -9.45
CA VAL A 73 -34.51 77.79 -10.44
C VAL A 73 -33.53 77.37 -11.53
N THR A 74 -32.70 78.27 -12.06
CA THR A 74 -31.66 77.88 -13.04
C THR A 74 -30.57 77.01 -12.42
N ARG A 75 -30.11 77.30 -11.18
CA ARG A 75 -29.21 76.38 -10.46
C ARG A 75 -29.87 75.04 -10.12
N PHE A 76 -31.16 75.01 -9.79
CA PHE A 76 -31.90 73.79 -9.50
C PHE A 76 -32.10 72.92 -10.74
N ILE A 77 -32.44 73.52 -11.89
CA ILE A 77 -32.52 72.82 -13.19
C ILE A 77 -31.14 72.30 -13.60
N ALA A 78 -30.08 73.11 -13.46
CA ALA A 78 -28.71 72.67 -13.72
C ALA A 78 -28.29 71.51 -12.79
N ALA A 79 -28.62 71.59 -11.50
CA ALA A 79 -28.37 70.52 -10.54
C ALA A 79 -29.19 69.25 -10.85
N GLN A 80 -30.46 69.36 -11.26
CA GLN A 80 -31.25 68.20 -11.70
C GLN A 80 -30.69 67.57 -12.97
N ASN A 81 -30.20 68.35 -13.93
CA ASN A 81 -29.57 67.83 -15.13
C ASN A 81 -28.24 67.12 -14.79
N GLN A 82 -27.39 67.72 -13.95
CA GLN A 82 -26.17 67.05 -13.44
C GLN A 82 -26.50 65.78 -12.65
N LEU A 83 -27.56 65.77 -11.85
CA LEU A 83 -28.00 64.58 -11.12
C LEU A 83 -28.49 63.47 -12.07
N ARG A 84 -29.19 63.84 -13.15
CA ARG A 84 -29.62 62.90 -14.21
C ARG A 84 -28.43 62.31 -14.97
N GLU A 85 -27.46 63.14 -15.38
CA GLU A 85 -26.23 62.69 -16.02
C GLU A 85 -25.39 61.79 -15.10
N SER A 86 -25.24 62.17 -13.82
CA SER A 86 -24.53 61.37 -12.83
C SER A 86 -25.23 60.04 -12.56
N ARG A 87 -26.56 60.04 -12.51
CA ARG A 87 -27.36 58.82 -12.34
C ARG A 87 -27.24 57.91 -13.56
N GLN A 88 -27.30 58.45 -14.77
CA GLN A 88 -27.14 57.67 -16.00
C GLN A 88 -25.75 57.02 -16.05
N LYS A 89 -24.68 57.77 -15.78
CA LYS A 89 -23.31 57.23 -15.71
C LYS A 89 -23.18 56.13 -14.66
N PHE A 90 -23.80 56.30 -13.49
CA PHE A 90 -23.80 55.29 -12.43
C PHE A 90 -24.60 54.03 -12.80
N GLU A 91 -25.74 54.17 -13.50
CA GLU A 91 -26.51 53.04 -14.04
C GLU A 91 -25.75 52.31 -15.17
N GLU A 92 -25.00 53.03 -16.00
CA GLU A 92 -24.08 52.48 -17.02
C GLU A 92 -22.89 51.74 -16.38
N GLU A 93 -22.24 52.32 -15.37
CA GLU A 93 -21.18 51.69 -14.57
C GLU A 93 -21.68 50.41 -13.90
N ILE A 94 -22.79 50.44 -13.15
CA ILE A 94 -23.40 49.25 -12.55
C ILE A 94 -23.70 48.18 -13.60
N THR A 95 -24.23 48.58 -14.77
CA THR A 95 -24.55 47.63 -15.85
C THR A 95 -23.30 46.98 -16.43
N SER A 96 -22.22 47.75 -16.63
CA SER A 96 -20.94 47.23 -17.11
C SER A 96 -20.25 46.33 -16.07
N SER A 97 -20.20 46.72 -14.80
CA SER A 97 -19.68 45.89 -13.71
C SER A 97 -20.48 44.59 -13.55
N ARG A 98 -21.81 44.64 -13.68
CA ARG A 98 -22.65 43.44 -13.64
C ARG A 98 -22.37 42.49 -14.81
N ARG A 99 -22.16 43.02 -16.02
CA ARG A 99 -21.79 42.21 -17.19
C ARG A 99 -20.41 41.56 -17.02
N LEU A 100 -19.42 42.30 -16.52
CA LEU A 100 -18.09 41.77 -16.23
C LEU A 100 -18.14 40.65 -15.18
N LEU A 101 -18.87 40.85 -14.08
CA LEU A 101 -19.04 39.84 -13.05
C LEU A 101 -19.80 38.60 -13.56
N GLN A 102 -20.82 38.78 -14.40
CA GLN A 102 -21.55 37.67 -15.03
C GLN A 102 -20.65 36.86 -15.98
N GLU A 103 -19.84 37.53 -16.78
CA GLU A 103 -18.91 36.87 -17.71
C GLU A 103 -17.78 36.16 -16.95
N GLU A 104 -17.21 36.75 -15.90
CA GLU A 104 -16.22 36.09 -15.03
C GLU A 104 -16.83 34.87 -14.31
N THR A 105 -18.06 35.00 -13.79
CA THR A 105 -18.78 33.88 -13.15
C THR A 105 -18.99 32.75 -14.15
N ARG A 106 -19.46 33.05 -15.36
CA ARG A 106 -19.65 32.08 -16.45
C ARG A 106 -18.34 31.38 -16.85
N GLN A 107 -17.23 32.12 -16.92
CA GLN A 107 -15.92 31.55 -17.23
C GLN A 107 -15.44 30.63 -16.09
N ARG A 108 -15.65 31.00 -14.82
CA ARG A 108 -15.36 30.16 -13.65
C ARG A 108 -16.23 28.89 -13.62
N GLU A 109 -17.52 28.99 -13.93
CA GLU A 109 -18.43 27.83 -14.04
C GLU A 109 -17.99 26.87 -15.15
N GLN A 110 -17.63 27.40 -16.33
CA GLN A 110 -17.11 26.59 -17.45
C GLN A 110 -15.77 25.91 -17.10
N ALA A 111 -14.86 26.63 -16.43
CA ALA A 111 -13.59 26.08 -15.97
C ALA A 111 -13.80 24.99 -14.90
N PHE A 112 -14.74 25.18 -13.98
CA PHE A 112 -15.08 24.18 -12.96
C PHE A 112 -15.72 22.94 -13.59
N ALA A 113 -16.65 23.10 -14.53
CA ALA A 113 -17.28 21.98 -15.23
C ALA A 113 -16.28 21.19 -16.09
N SER A 114 -15.34 21.86 -16.76
CA SER A 114 -14.28 21.18 -17.53
C SER A 114 -13.28 20.44 -16.63
N LEU A 115 -12.92 21.03 -15.49
CA LEU A 115 -12.10 20.38 -14.48
C LEU A 115 -12.80 19.14 -13.92
N GLN A 116 -14.07 19.26 -13.53
CA GLN A 116 -14.88 18.14 -13.03
C GLN A 116 -14.97 17.00 -14.06
N GLY A 117 -15.24 17.31 -15.34
CA GLY A 117 -15.27 16.31 -16.41
C GLY A 117 -13.92 15.64 -16.64
N SER A 118 -12.81 16.39 -16.56
CA SER A 118 -11.46 15.84 -16.68
C SER A 118 -11.08 14.94 -15.50
N LEU A 119 -11.48 15.31 -14.27
CA LEU A 119 -11.28 14.52 -13.06
C LEU A 119 -12.11 13.23 -13.10
N GLN A 120 -13.38 13.32 -13.51
CA GLN A 120 -14.25 12.16 -13.66
C GLN A 120 -13.69 11.19 -14.71
N GLY A 121 -13.32 11.67 -15.91
CA GLY A 121 -12.72 10.83 -16.94
C GLY A 121 -11.37 10.21 -16.52
N ALA A 122 -10.57 10.93 -15.72
CA ALA A 122 -9.33 10.39 -15.14
C ALA A 122 -9.60 9.31 -14.07
N LEU A 123 -10.63 9.48 -13.23
CA LEU A 123 -11.06 8.50 -12.23
C LEU A 123 -11.67 7.25 -12.88
N GLU A 124 -12.54 7.40 -13.89
CA GLU A 124 -13.11 6.30 -14.66
C GLU A 124 -12.02 5.51 -15.40
N LYS A 125 -11.04 6.21 -15.99
CA LYS A 125 -9.87 5.56 -16.59
C LYS A 125 -9.03 4.83 -15.54
N SER A 126 -8.69 5.48 -14.42
CA SER A 126 -7.84 4.91 -13.37
C SER A 126 -8.48 3.68 -12.72
N THR A 127 -9.79 3.71 -12.47
CA THR A 127 -10.54 2.56 -11.93
C THR A 127 -10.67 1.43 -12.95
N GLY A 128 -10.87 1.75 -14.23
CA GLY A 128 -10.85 0.78 -15.33
C GLY A 128 -9.48 0.13 -15.55
N ASP A 129 -8.41 0.90 -15.49
CA ASP A 129 -7.02 0.41 -15.65
C ASP A 129 -6.60 -0.44 -14.44
N ALA A 130 -6.93 -0.04 -13.19
CA ALA A 130 -6.71 -0.85 -12.00
C ALA A 130 -7.49 -2.18 -12.02
N THR A 131 -8.77 -2.15 -12.44
CA THR A 131 -9.57 -3.38 -12.60
C THR A 131 -8.95 -4.30 -13.66
N ARG A 132 -8.44 -3.75 -14.76
CA ARG A 132 -7.74 -4.51 -15.80
C ARG A 132 -6.41 -5.06 -15.30
N ALA A 133 -5.66 -4.31 -14.49
CA ALA A 133 -4.43 -4.78 -13.86
C ALA A 133 -4.68 -6.00 -12.97
N LEU A 134 -5.69 -5.94 -12.10
CA LEU A 134 -6.08 -7.06 -11.24
C LEU A 134 -6.51 -8.31 -12.02
N SER A 135 -7.08 -8.16 -13.22
CA SER A 135 -7.47 -9.30 -14.08
C SER A 135 -6.30 -10.17 -14.56
N PHE A 136 -5.05 -9.66 -14.51
CA PHE A 136 -3.85 -10.43 -14.82
C PHE A 136 -3.39 -11.32 -13.65
N LEU A 137 -3.81 -11.07 -12.40
CA LEU A 137 -3.34 -11.82 -11.22
C LEU A 137 -3.56 -13.34 -11.37
N PRO A 138 -4.75 -13.86 -11.75
CA PRO A 138 -4.98 -15.30 -11.90
C PRO A 138 -4.27 -15.92 -13.12
N LEU A 139 -3.76 -15.10 -14.05
CA LEU A 139 -2.95 -15.57 -15.17
C LEU A 139 -1.48 -15.67 -14.75
N GLY A 140 -0.94 -14.66 -14.07
CA GLY A 140 0.42 -14.70 -13.52
C GLY A 140 0.57 -15.82 -12.49
N GLU A 141 -0.44 -16.02 -11.65
CA GLU A 141 -0.49 -17.09 -10.64
C GLU A 141 -0.41 -18.49 -11.27
N ARG A 142 -1.07 -18.70 -12.41
CA ARG A 142 -1.01 -19.98 -13.13
C ARG A 142 0.36 -20.24 -13.77
N GLN A 143 1.00 -19.20 -14.32
CA GLN A 143 2.39 -19.34 -14.81
C GLN A 143 3.36 -19.59 -13.65
N TYR A 144 3.16 -18.92 -12.51
CA TYR A 144 3.97 -19.13 -11.31
C TYR A 144 3.87 -20.59 -10.83
N ARG A 145 2.65 -21.10 -10.62
CA ARG A 145 2.39 -22.50 -10.22
C ARG A 145 2.85 -23.53 -11.24
N SER A 146 2.95 -23.19 -12.52
CA SER A 146 3.50 -24.09 -13.55
C SER A 146 5.03 -24.01 -13.67
N GLY A 147 5.72 -23.38 -12.70
CA GLY A 147 7.17 -23.16 -12.73
C GLY A 147 7.66 -22.15 -13.77
N ASP A 148 6.76 -21.54 -14.56
CA ASP A 148 7.11 -20.53 -15.56
C ASP A 148 7.24 -19.15 -14.92
N LEU A 149 8.29 -19.00 -14.10
CA LEU A 149 8.62 -17.76 -13.40
C LEU A 149 8.85 -16.59 -14.39
N ARG A 150 9.29 -16.88 -15.61
CA ARG A 150 9.50 -15.87 -16.67
C ARG A 150 8.18 -15.38 -17.24
N GLY A 151 7.25 -16.28 -17.55
CA GLY A 151 5.89 -15.93 -17.96
C GLY A 151 5.13 -15.22 -16.85
N ALA A 152 5.25 -15.66 -15.59
CA ALA A 152 4.66 -14.99 -14.43
C ALA A 152 5.13 -13.53 -14.35
N ARG A 153 6.44 -13.28 -14.39
CA ARG A 153 7.02 -11.92 -14.45
C ARG A 153 6.46 -11.11 -15.63
N ALA A 154 6.44 -11.65 -16.84
CA ALA A 154 5.93 -10.95 -18.02
C ALA A 154 4.43 -10.60 -17.92
N ILE A 155 3.63 -11.39 -17.20
CA ILE A 155 2.22 -11.11 -16.91
C ILE A 155 2.09 -10.02 -15.83
N TYR A 156 2.84 -10.09 -14.75
CA TYR A 156 2.83 -9.06 -13.70
C TYR A 156 3.38 -7.71 -14.21
N GLU A 157 4.36 -7.70 -15.12
CA GLU A 157 4.86 -6.48 -15.75
C GLU A 157 3.75 -5.76 -16.54
N ARG A 158 2.96 -6.48 -17.33
CA ARG A 158 1.78 -5.93 -18.03
C ARG A 158 0.72 -5.40 -17.07
N ALA A 159 0.58 -6.01 -15.90
CA ALA A 159 -0.32 -5.55 -14.87
C ALA A 159 0.20 -4.25 -14.20
N LEU A 160 1.51 -4.15 -13.92
CA LEU A 160 2.16 -2.94 -13.41
C LEU A 160 2.19 -1.79 -14.44
N GLN A 161 2.16 -2.06 -15.74
CA GLN A 161 1.98 -1.03 -16.78
C GLN A 161 0.60 -0.34 -16.70
N LEU A 162 -0.39 -0.99 -16.09
CA LEU A 162 -1.75 -0.47 -15.91
C LEU A 162 -1.96 0.14 -14.52
N ASP A 163 -1.44 -0.51 -13.46
CA ASP A 163 -1.45 0.00 -12.09
C ASP A 163 -0.07 -0.18 -11.43
N PRO A 164 0.87 0.78 -11.60
CA PRO A 164 2.24 0.67 -11.09
C PRO A 164 2.35 0.62 -9.57
N ARG A 165 1.31 1.07 -8.84
CA ARG A 165 1.31 1.20 -7.37
C ARG A 165 0.47 0.13 -6.69
N ASN A 166 -0.03 -0.86 -7.42
CA ASN A 166 -0.83 -1.91 -6.83
C ASN A 166 0.00 -2.74 -5.84
N PRO A 167 -0.35 -2.82 -4.54
CA PRO A 167 0.46 -3.56 -3.58
C PRO A 167 0.47 -5.07 -3.88
N VAL A 168 -0.65 -5.64 -4.32
CA VAL A 168 -0.77 -7.08 -4.63
C VAL A 168 0.07 -7.47 -5.85
N ILE A 169 0.03 -6.69 -6.93
CA ILE A 169 0.84 -6.99 -8.13
C ILE A 169 2.34 -6.83 -7.83
N ASN A 170 2.72 -5.77 -7.10
CA ASN A 170 4.10 -5.55 -6.67
C ASN A 170 4.60 -6.69 -5.75
N TYR A 171 3.75 -7.18 -4.82
CA TYR A 171 4.05 -8.38 -4.04
C TYR A 171 4.27 -9.61 -4.92
N ARG A 172 3.36 -9.95 -5.84
CA ARG A 172 3.51 -11.16 -6.67
C ARG A 172 4.73 -11.09 -7.57
N MET A 173 5.03 -9.92 -8.14
CA MET A 173 6.27 -9.69 -8.88
C MET A 173 7.50 -9.91 -7.97
N GLY A 174 7.50 -9.31 -6.77
CA GLY A 174 8.57 -9.47 -5.79
C GLY A 174 8.80 -10.91 -5.33
N TYR A 175 7.71 -11.63 -5.02
CA TYR A 175 7.75 -13.04 -4.67
C TYR A 175 8.31 -13.90 -5.81
N THR A 176 7.81 -13.72 -7.03
CA THR A 176 8.30 -14.40 -8.24
C THR A 176 9.79 -14.14 -8.48
N CYS A 177 10.25 -12.88 -8.32
CA CYS A 177 11.66 -12.53 -8.41
C CYS A 177 12.49 -13.22 -7.31
N SER A 178 11.96 -13.35 -6.08
CA SER A 178 12.66 -14.01 -4.97
C SER A 178 12.86 -15.51 -5.21
N GLN A 179 11.88 -16.17 -5.83
CA GLN A 179 11.93 -17.58 -6.21
C GLN A 179 12.88 -17.80 -7.41
N ALA A 180 12.86 -16.88 -8.38
CA ALA A 180 13.86 -16.83 -9.46
C ALA A 180 15.29 -16.42 -8.99
N GLY A 181 15.52 -16.21 -7.69
CA GLY A 181 16.81 -15.82 -7.13
C GLY A 181 17.23 -14.37 -7.37
N ALA A 182 16.41 -13.56 -8.04
CA ALA A 182 16.63 -12.14 -8.31
C ALA A 182 16.32 -11.28 -7.06
N LEU A 183 17.10 -11.46 -5.99
CA LEU A 183 16.83 -10.89 -4.66
C LEU A 183 16.77 -9.34 -4.65
N ASP A 184 17.56 -8.66 -5.47
CA ASP A 184 17.57 -7.18 -5.54
C ASP A 184 16.32 -6.62 -6.24
N GLU A 185 15.84 -7.29 -7.29
CA GLU A 185 14.56 -6.99 -7.92
C GLU A 185 13.41 -7.27 -6.94
N ALA A 186 13.47 -8.41 -6.24
CA ALA A 186 12.48 -8.79 -5.24
C ALA A 186 12.33 -7.73 -4.14
N GLU A 187 13.44 -7.30 -3.52
CA GLU A 187 13.43 -6.21 -2.53
C GLU A 187 12.83 -4.91 -3.10
N THR A 188 13.10 -4.59 -4.36
CA THR A 188 12.58 -3.38 -5.02
C THR A 188 11.06 -3.40 -5.14
N TYR A 189 10.48 -4.48 -5.69
CA TYR A 189 9.02 -4.60 -5.84
C TYR A 189 8.31 -4.77 -4.48
N LEU A 190 8.89 -5.53 -3.54
CA LEU A 190 8.32 -5.67 -2.20
C LEU A 190 8.30 -4.33 -1.44
N ARG A 191 9.33 -3.50 -1.59
CA ARG A 191 9.32 -2.13 -1.05
C ARG A 191 8.30 -1.22 -1.76
N GLN A 192 8.02 -1.41 -3.05
CA GLN A 192 6.96 -0.67 -3.75
C GLN A 192 5.56 -1.07 -3.25
N ALA A 193 5.36 -2.36 -2.93
CA ALA A 193 4.14 -2.81 -2.27
C ALA A 193 3.98 -2.15 -0.89
N LEU A 194 5.02 -2.16 -0.05
CA LEU A 194 5.00 -1.54 1.28
C LEU A 194 4.95 0.00 1.26
N ALA A 195 5.41 0.64 0.19
CA ALA A 195 5.23 2.09 0.00
C ALA A 195 3.79 2.47 -0.34
N SER A 196 2.99 1.52 -0.84
CA SER A 196 1.56 1.70 -1.13
C SER A 196 0.68 1.25 0.02
N GLU A 197 1.07 0.18 0.73
CA GLU A 197 0.37 -0.37 1.90
C GLU A 197 1.40 -0.87 2.94
N ALA A 198 1.68 -0.04 3.95
CA ALA A 198 2.78 -0.26 4.89
C ALA A 198 2.67 -1.54 5.74
N ASP A 199 1.44 -1.96 6.06
CA ASP A 199 1.12 -3.14 6.86
C ASP A 199 0.73 -4.36 6.00
N PHE A 200 1.12 -4.38 4.71
CA PHE A 200 0.82 -5.50 3.83
C PHE A 200 1.68 -6.73 4.18
N ALA A 201 1.16 -7.55 5.10
CA ALA A 201 1.86 -8.67 5.71
C ALA A 201 2.51 -9.69 4.73
N PRO A 202 1.90 -10.07 3.58
CA PRO A 202 2.58 -10.90 2.57
C PRO A 202 3.89 -10.28 2.06
N ALA A 203 3.89 -8.96 1.79
CA ALA A 203 5.07 -8.24 1.33
C ALA A 203 6.12 -8.08 2.44
N LEU A 204 5.72 -7.88 3.70
CA LEU A 204 6.62 -7.90 4.84
C LEU A 204 7.29 -9.27 4.99
N ALA A 205 6.53 -10.37 4.98
CA ALA A 205 7.08 -11.71 5.17
C ALA A 205 8.04 -12.10 4.03
N SER A 206 7.65 -11.82 2.79
CA SER A 206 8.51 -12.01 1.61
C SER A 206 9.78 -11.16 1.64
N LEU A 207 9.71 -9.94 2.15
CA LEU A 207 10.91 -9.09 2.29
C LEU A 207 11.85 -9.65 3.36
N GLY A 208 11.29 -10.20 4.44
CA GLY A 208 12.07 -10.92 5.44
C GLY A 208 12.75 -12.17 4.88
N TYR A 209 12.07 -12.93 4.03
CA TYR A 209 12.64 -14.07 3.28
C TYR A 209 13.77 -13.66 2.34
N VAL A 210 13.61 -12.56 1.60
CA VAL A 210 14.66 -12.01 0.73
C VAL A 210 15.91 -11.63 1.54
N TYR A 211 15.74 -10.95 2.70
CA TYR A 211 16.88 -10.65 3.58
C TYR A 211 17.52 -11.90 4.17
N ARG A 212 16.75 -12.91 4.56
CA ARG A 212 17.26 -14.20 5.03
C ARG A 212 18.11 -14.87 3.94
N ARG A 213 17.60 -14.97 2.71
CA ARG A 213 18.34 -15.53 1.56
C ARG A 213 19.59 -14.72 1.20
N ARG A 214 19.58 -13.39 1.34
CA ARG A 214 20.78 -12.57 1.16
C ARG A 214 21.81 -12.83 2.27
N ALA A 215 21.40 -12.95 3.53
CA ALA A 215 22.28 -13.30 4.65
C ALA A 215 22.93 -14.69 4.49
N GLU A 216 22.28 -15.62 3.79
CA GLU A 216 22.82 -16.94 3.47
C GLU A 216 23.95 -16.91 2.43
N GLN A 217 23.98 -15.88 1.58
CA GLN A 217 25.02 -15.67 0.56
C GLN A 217 26.20 -14.82 1.06
N LEU A 218 26.07 -14.22 2.25
CA LEU A 218 27.11 -13.39 2.85
C LEU A 218 28.04 -14.24 3.74
N PRO A 219 29.36 -13.95 3.76
CA PRO A 219 30.27 -14.55 4.74
C PRO A 219 29.93 -14.10 6.16
N GLU A 220 30.39 -14.85 7.15
CA GLU A 220 30.17 -14.53 8.56
C GLU A 220 30.71 -13.13 8.92
N GLY A 221 29.90 -12.32 9.60
CA GLY A 221 30.25 -10.94 9.91
C GLY A 221 29.05 -9.98 10.03
N VAL A 222 29.37 -8.68 10.14
CA VAL A 222 28.41 -7.62 10.47
C VAL A 222 27.26 -7.52 9.47
N GLU A 223 27.54 -7.57 8.16
CA GLU A 223 26.49 -7.45 7.13
C GLU A 223 25.56 -8.68 7.10
N ARG A 224 26.09 -9.88 7.39
CA ARG A 224 25.28 -11.10 7.55
C ARG A 224 24.35 -11.00 8.76
N ALA A 225 24.88 -10.59 9.91
CA ALA A 225 24.10 -10.35 11.12
C ALA A 225 23.02 -9.26 10.91
N ARG A 226 23.37 -8.18 10.20
CA ARG A 226 22.42 -7.11 9.84
C ARG A 226 21.30 -7.61 8.95
N ALA A 227 21.61 -8.38 7.90
CA ALA A 227 20.60 -8.97 7.02
C ALA A 227 19.69 -9.95 7.77
N PHE A 228 20.22 -10.77 8.69
CA PHE A 228 19.36 -11.59 9.56
C PHE A 228 18.47 -10.77 10.51
N ASN A 229 18.96 -9.65 11.05
CA ASN A 229 18.13 -8.77 11.90
C ASN A 229 17.00 -8.10 11.12
N GLU A 230 17.24 -7.66 9.87
CA GLU A 230 16.18 -7.15 8.99
C GLU A 230 15.17 -8.26 8.63
N ALA A 231 15.67 -9.47 8.38
CA ALA A 231 14.81 -10.63 8.10
C ALA A 231 13.89 -10.96 9.27
N GLU A 232 14.42 -11.00 10.51
CA GLU A 232 13.64 -11.23 11.73
C GLU A 232 12.61 -10.11 11.93
N ARG A 233 13.02 -8.85 11.80
CA ARG A 233 12.13 -7.68 11.95
C ARG A 233 10.92 -7.75 11.02
N HIS A 234 11.15 -8.09 9.76
CA HIS A 234 10.09 -8.16 8.75
C HIS A 234 9.18 -9.39 8.92
N LEU A 235 9.75 -10.57 9.21
CA LEU A 235 8.95 -11.78 9.48
C LEU A 235 8.10 -11.65 10.75
N THR A 236 8.67 -11.14 11.85
CA THR A 236 7.94 -10.95 13.11
C THR A 236 6.85 -9.89 13.00
N GLN A 237 7.07 -8.79 12.25
CA GLN A 237 6.02 -7.80 11.97
C GLN A 237 4.87 -8.43 11.15
N ALA A 238 5.18 -9.21 10.10
CA ALA A 238 4.16 -9.89 9.30
C ALA A 238 3.32 -10.88 10.11
N LEU A 239 3.97 -11.69 10.96
CA LEU A 239 3.31 -12.70 11.79
C LEU A 239 2.56 -12.08 12.98
N ALA A 240 2.94 -10.89 13.45
CA ALA A 240 2.16 -10.12 14.43
C ALA A 240 0.86 -9.57 13.82
N LEU A 241 0.87 -9.21 12.53
CA LEU A 241 -0.32 -8.76 11.79
C LEU A 241 -1.22 -9.95 11.42
N LEU A 242 -0.65 -11.04 10.90
CA LEU A 242 -1.38 -12.24 10.47
C LEU A 242 -0.65 -13.53 10.96
N PRO A 243 -0.97 -14.05 12.15
CA PRO A 243 -0.31 -15.24 12.72
C PRO A 243 -0.54 -16.56 11.98
N ASN A 244 -1.48 -16.61 11.04
CA ASN A 244 -1.77 -17.78 10.19
C ASN A 244 -1.42 -17.50 8.71
N LEU A 245 -0.50 -16.57 8.45
CA LEU A 245 -0.08 -16.22 7.09
C LEU A 245 0.71 -17.37 6.45
N VAL A 246 0.33 -17.70 5.21
CA VAL A 246 1.05 -18.58 4.30
C VAL A 246 1.59 -17.80 3.10
N ASP A 247 2.54 -18.36 2.38
CA ASP A 247 3.01 -17.85 1.09
C ASP A 247 2.12 -18.30 -0.09
N ASP A 248 2.54 -18.01 -1.33
CA ASP A 248 1.76 -18.35 -2.53
C ASP A 248 1.82 -19.86 -2.88
N ASP A 249 2.80 -20.59 -2.33
CA ASP A 249 2.99 -22.04 -2.50
C ASP A 249 2.16 -22.84 -1.50
N GLY A 250 1.99 -22.30 -0.28
CA GLY A 250 1.08 -22.81 0.74
C GLY A 250 1.72 -23.03 2.11
N GLU A 251 3.02 -22.77 2.23
CA GLU A 251 3.82 -22.94 3.44
C GLU A 251 3.62 -21.77 4.43
N SER A 252 3.70 -22.07 5.73
CA SER A 252 3.59 -21.06 6.77
C SER A 252 4.85 -20.20 6.88
N TRP A 253 4.68 -18.87 6.95
CA TRP A 253 5.82 -17.95 7.16
C TRP A 253 6.53 -18.13 8.51
N TRP A 254 5.89 -18.81 9.48
CA TRP A 254 6.58 -19.30 10.69
C TRP A 254 7.74 -20.25 10.36
N GLY A 255 7.63 -21.03 9.29
CA GLY A 255 8.71 -21.91 8.81
C GLY A 255 9.94 -21.13 8.34
N SER A 256 9.72 -20.00 7.65
CA SER A 256 10.81 -19.07 7.28
C SER A 256 11.48 -18.43 8.49
N LEU A 257 10.72 -18.13 9.56
CA LEU A 257 11.27 -17.64 10.82
C LEU A 257 12.04 -18.74 11.57
N GLY A 258 11.55 -19.98 11.55
CA GLY A 258 12.28 -21.15 12.07
C GLY A 258 13.60 -21.38 11.35
N GLY A 259 13.61 -21.24 10.02
CA GLY A 259 14.83 -21.33 9.20
C GLY A 259 15.85 -20.24 9.52
N LEU A 260 15.39 -19.01 9.81
CA LEU A 260 16.23 -17.91 10.28
C LEU A 260 16.87 -18.24 11.63
N TYR A 261 16.08 -18.66 12.62
CA TYR A 261 16.58 -18.98 13.96
C TYR A 261 17.54 -20.17 13.94
N ARG A 262 17.25 -21.22 13.15
CA ARG A 262 18.16 -22.37 12.96
C ARG A 262 19.53 -21.91 12.45
N ARG A 263 19.58 -21.04 11.44
CA ARG A 263 20.84 -20.52 10.88
C ARG A 263 21.62 -19.58 11.82
N ARG A 264 20.98 -19.05 12.86
CA ARG A 264 21.61 -18.28 13.95
C ARG A 264 21.99 -19.15 15.16
N GLY A 265 21.76 -20.46 15.12
CA GLY A 265 21.96 -21.37 16.27
C GLY A 265 20.93 -21.21 17.39
N GLN A 266 19.85 -20.46 17.16
CA GLN A 266 18.76 -20.21 18.11
C GLN A 266 17.76 -21.38 18.05
N LEU A 267 18.20 -22.55 18.52
CA LEU A 267 17.50 -23.81 18.25
C LEU A 267 16.13 -23.89 18.95
N GLN A 268 15.96 -23.28 20.14
CA GLN A 268 14.69 -23.32 20.86
C GLN A 268 13.64 -22.41 20.20
N GLU A 269 14.06 -21.23 19.75
CA GLU A 269 13.25 -20.31 18.97
C GLU A 269 12.89 -20.90 17.59
N ALA A 270 13.82 -21.63 16.96
CA ALA A 270 13.56 -22.37 15.74
C ALA A 270 12.50 -23.47 15.95
N VAL A 271 12.64 -24.30 17.00
CA VAL A 271 11.65 -25.33 17.35
C VAL A 271 10.28 -24.72 17.65
N HIS A 272 10.22 -23.58 18.35
CA HIS A 272 8.94 -22.89 18.57
C HIS A 272 8.30 -22.42 17.26
N ALA A 273 9.07 -21.76 16.39
CA ALA A 273 8.58 -21.28 15.10
C ALA A 273 8.13 -22.44 14.19
N TYR A 274 8.87 -23.55 14.12
CA TYR A 274 8.44 -24.70 13.33
C TYR A 274 7.20 -25.42 13.94
N ARG A 275 6.99 -25.38 15.26
CA ARG A 275 5.72 -25.85 15.89
C ARG A 275 4.54 -24.97 15.49
N GLU A 276 4.71 -23.64 15.44
CA GLU A 276 3.67 -22.75 14.90
C GLU A 276 3.45 -22.97 13.40
N ALA A 277 4.50 -23.23 12.62
CA ALA A 277 4.37 -23.60 11.21
C ALA A 277 3.52 -24.88 11.05
N ALA A 278 3.82 -25.94 11.80
CA ALA A 278 3.02 -27.17 11.81
C ALA A 278 1.57 -26.96 12.30
N ARG A 279 1.30 -25.97 13.15
CA ARG A 279 -0.06 -25.58 13.56
C ARG A 279 -0.84 -24.88 12.44
N VAL A 280 -0.18 -24.01 11.66
CA VAL A 280 -0.80 -23.25 10.57
C VAL A 280 -0.99 -24.11 9.32
N THR A 281 0.02 -24.92 8.97
CA THR A 281 0.03 -25.81 7.79
C THR A 281 0.21 -27.26 8.23
N PRO A 282 -0.78 -27.88 8.92
CA PRO A 282 -0.64 -29.24 9.49
C PRO A 282 -0.56 -30.36 8.46
N ALA A 283 -0.90 -30.07 7.20
CA ALA A 283 -0.77 -30.98 6.07
C ALA A 283 0.56 -30.81 5.30
N SER A 284 1.39 -29.82 5.65
CA SER A 284 2.71 -29.60 5.02
C SER A 284 3.79 -30.44 5.71
N SER A 285 4.62 -31.14 4.95
CA SER A 285 5.73 -31.96 5.48
C SER A 285 6.89 -31.09 6.00
N TYR A 286 7.14 -29.95 5.37
CA TYR A 286 8.27 -29.03 5.63
C TYR A 286 8.50 -28.74 7.13
N ALA A 287 7.44 -28.42 7.87
CA ALA A 287 7.55 -28.09 9.28
C ALA A 287 7.99 -29.31 10.13
N TYR A 288 7.48 -30.50 9.80
CA TYR A 288 7.81 -31.74 10.51
C TYR A 288 9.21 -32.25 10.18
N VAL A 289 9.68 -32.11 8.93
CA VAL A 289 11.07 -32.41 8.55
C VAL A 289 12.04 -31.54 9.34
N ASN A 290 11.79 -30.23 9.41
CA ASN A 290 12.66 -29.31 10.16
C ASN A 290 12.59 -29.55 11.68
N LEU A 291 11.43 -29.90 12.24
CA LEU A 291 11.31 -30.32 13.65
C LEU A 291 12.10 -31.60 13.93
N ALA A 292 12.03 -32.59 13.04
CA ALA A 292 12.75 -33.84 13.19
C ALA A 292 14.28 -33.61 13.15
N LEU A 293 14.78 -32.87 12.14
CA LEU A 293 16.19 -32.48 12.03
C LEU A 293 16.73 -31.69 13.25
N LEU A 294 15.88 -30.98 13.99
CA LEU A 294 16.25 -30.25 15.21
C LEU A 294 16.13 -31.12 16.48
N GLY A 295 15.09 -31.94 16.58
CA GLY A 295 14.82 -32.78 17.75
C GLY A 295 15.72 -34.02 17.83
N MET A 296 16.45 -34.38 16.75
CA MET A 296 17.33 -35.56 16.70
C MET A 296 18.37 -35.63 17.84
N GLN A 297 18.77 -34.49 18.42
CA GLN A 297 19.67 -34.44 19.58
C GLN A 297 18.96 -34.28 20.94
N GLN A 298 17.63 -34.08 20.98
CA GLN A 298 16.89 -33.72 22.20
C GLN A 298 15.79 -34.72 22.60
N ASP A 299 14.98 -35.21 21.65
CA ASP A 299 13.69 -35.87 21.96
C ASP A 299 13.76 -37.41 22.06
N GLY A 300 14.94 -38.01 21.89
CA GLY A 300 15.17 -39.46 21.95
C GLY A 300 14.73 -40.22 20.69
N ALA A 301 15.30 -41.41 20.47
CA ALA A 301 15.24 -42.10 19.18
C ALA A 301 13.82 -42.50 18.72
N ASP A 302 12.94 -42.88 19.64
CA ASP A 302 11.62 -43.41 19.28
C ASP A 302 10.61 -42.30 18.92
N ALA A 303 10.51 -41.23 19.74
CA ALA A 303 9.69 -40.07 19.41
C ALA A 303 10.16 -39.37 18.12
N MET A 304 11.47 -39.40 17.87
CA MET A 304 12.06 -38.93 16.63
C MET A 304 11.62 -39.75 15.42
N ARG A 305 11.65 -41.08 15.51
CA ARG A 305 11.16 -41.97 14.43
C ARG A 305 9.69 -41.76 14.10
N ASP A 306 8.85 -41.48 15.09
CA ASP A 306 7.42 -41.18 14.83
C ASP A 306 7.23 -39.84 14.12
N THR A 307 8.03 -38.82 14.46
CA THR A 307 8.05 -37.53 13.74
C THR A 307 8.51 -37.72 12.28
N TRP A 308 9.55 -38.54 12.05
CA TRP A 308 10.01 -38.90 10.70
C TRP A 308 8.96 -39.64 9.88
N ARG A 309 8.24 -40.61 10.47
CA ARG A 309 7.13 -41.31 9.81
C ARG A 309 6.00 -40.36 9.43
N GLN A 310 5.65 -39.43 10.30
CA GLN A 310 4.64 -38.41 10.01
C GLN A 310 5.08 -37.51 8.84
N ALA A 311 6.33 -37.02 8.88
CA ALA A 311 6.89 -36.20 7.81
C ALA A 311 6.93 -36.96 6.46
N GLN A 312 7.35 -38.23 6.45
CA GLN A 312 7.36 -39.09 5.26
C GLN A 312 5.95 -39.29 4.68
N GLN A 313 4.95 -39.51 5.53
CA GLN A 313 3.55 -39.69 5.10
C GLN A 313 2.98 -38.42 4.45
N LEU A 314 3.32 -37.25 5.00
CA LEU A 314 2.94 -35.95 4.44
C LEU A 314 3.67 -35.68 3.12
N ALA A 315 4.99 -35.83 3.07
CA ALA A 315 5.78 -35.63 1.85
C ALA A 315 5.31 -36.57 0.71
N ALA A 316 5.06 -37.84 1.03
CA ALA A 316 4.50 -38.79 0.08
C ALA A 316 3.06 -38.44 -0.34
N ALA A 317 2.28 -37.72 0.47
CA ALA A 317 0.95 -37.23 0.10
C ALA A 317 1.01 -35.99 -0.79
N GLU A 318 1.93 -35.05 -0.50
CA GLU A 318 2.20 -33.87 -1.31
C GLU A 318 2.59 -34.24 -2.74
N VAL A 319 3.61 -35.10 -2.93
CA VAL A 319 4.06 -35.50 -4.28
C VAL A 319 3.07 -36.37 -5.05
N ARG A 320 2.05 -36.92 -4.37
CA ARG A 320 0.90 -37.59 -5.02
C ARG A 320 -0.20 -36.62 -5.42
N ALA A 321 -0.33 -35.49 -4.72
CA ALA A 321 -1.30 -34.44 -5.02
C ALA A 321 -0.77 -33.50 -6.11
N ASP A 322 0.52 -33.19 -6.07
CA ASP A 322 1.26 -32.41 -7.05
C ASP A 322 2.55 -33.15 -7.45
N VAL A 323 2.54 -33.73 -8.65
CA VAL A 323 3.65 -34.53 -9.16
C VAL A 323 4.87 -33.71 -9.57
N ASP A 324 4.76 -32.39 -9.65
CA ASP A 324 5.83 -31.46 -10.02
C ASP A 324 6.47 -30.78 -8.78
N ASN A 325 5.92 -31.00 -7.58
CA ASN A 325 6.44 -30.47 -6.32
C ASN A 325 7.81 -31.09 -5.93
N TYR A 326 8.89 -30.49 -6.44
CA TYR A 326 10.27 -30.87 -6.13
C TYR A 326 10.64 -30.67 -4.64
N TRP A 327 10.06 -29.72 -3.91
CA TRP A 327 10.29 -29.61 -2.47
C TRP A 327 9.72 -30.80 -1.69
N GLY A 328 8.52 -31.26 -2.05
CA GLY A 328 7.93 -32.50 -1.51
C GLY A 328 8.80 -33.73 -1.80
N TYR A 329 9.46 -33.81 -2.98
CA TYR A 329 10.44 -34.88 -3.24
C TYR A 329 11.72 -34.72 -2.42
N ALA A 330 12.21 -33.50 -2.19
CA ALA A 330 13.37 -33.26 -1.33
C ALA A 330 13.12 -33.69 0.13
N ASP A 331 11.92 -33.39 0.65
CA ASP A 331 11.47 -33.85 1.96
C ASP A 331 11.23 -35.37 1.98
N LEU A 332 10.72 -35.97 0.89
CA LEU A 332 10.59 -37.42 0.76
C LEU A 332 11.95 -38.14 0.72
N VAL A 333 12.97 -37.59 0.03
CA VAL A 333 14.36 -38.11 0.06
C VAL A 333 14.90 -38.07 1.50
N THR A 334 14.79 -36.92 2.15
CA THR A 334 15.33 -36.68 3.50
C THR A 334 14.67 -37.61 4.54
N THR A 335 13.34 -37.71 4.51
CA THR A 335 12.57 -38.56 5.43
C THR A 335 12.78 -40.04 5.19
N SER A 336 12.90 -40.49 3.93
CA SER A 336 13.15 -41.90 3.60
C SER A 336 14.54 -42.33 4.07
N LEU A 337 15.57 -41.51 3.85
CA LEU A 337 16.92 -41.75 4.38
C LEU A 337 16.95 -41.78 5.91
N ALA A 338 16.23 -40.88 6.59
CA ALA A 338 16.12 -40.86 8.06
C ALA A 338 15.41 -42.10 8.64
N LEU A 339 14.68 -42.85 7.82
CA LEU A 339 13.99 -44.09 8.18
C LEU A 339 14.68 -45.35 7.64
N GLY A 340 15.78 -45.23 6.91
CA GLY A 340 16.52 -46.34 6.30
C GLY A 340 15.89 -46.92 5.02
N ASP A 341 14.94 -46.21 4.40
CA ASP A 341 14.34 -46.61 3.11
C ASP A 341 15.16 -46.04 1.94
N GLU A 342 16.29 -46.69 1.67
CA GLU A 342 17.21 -46.32 0.58
C GLU A 342 16.55 -46.43 -0.81
N GLN A 343 15.58 -47.34 -0.98
CA GLN A 343 14.88 -47.51 -2.26
C GLN A 343 13.98 -46.30 -2.53
N GLN A 344 13.11 -45.94 -1.58
CA GLN A 344 12.23 -44.78 -1.74
C GLN A 344 13.03 -43.47 -1.84
N ALA A 345 14.14 -43.35 -1.11
CA ALA A 345 15.06 -42.22 -1.27
C ALA A 345 15.62 -42.12 -2.70
N GLY A 346 16.01 -43.24 -3.32
CA GLY A 346 16.48 -43.28 -4.71
C GLY A 346 15.41 -42.87 -5.73
N GLU A 347 14.20 -43.42 -5.62
CA GLU A 347 13.06 -43.11 -6.50
C GLU A 347 12.59 -41.65 -6.37
N ALA A 348 12.58 -41.13 -5.14
CA ALA A 348 12.25 -39.73 -4.84
C ALA A 348 13.33 -38.77 -5.39
N LEU A 349 14.61 -39.12 -5.30
CA LEU A 349 15.71 -38.31 -5.83
C LEU A 349 15.68 -38.20 -7.36
N GLU A 350 15.35 -39.28 -8.05
CA GLU A 350 15.16 -39.27 -9.51
C GLU A 350 13.98 -38.41 -9.94
N SER A 351 12.94 -38.37 -9.11
CA SER A 351 11.78 -37.49 -9.32
C SER A 351 12.12 -36.03 -9.03
N PHE A 352 12.82 -35.74 -7.92
CA PHE A 352 13.37 -34.43 -7.59
C PHE A 352 14.16 -33.82 -8.76
N PHE A 353 15.13 -34.55 -9.34
CA PHE A 353 15.90 -34.03 -10.47
C PHE A 353 15.11 -33.92 -11.78
N ARG A 354 14.03 -34.69 -11.94
CA ARG A 354 13.15 -34.61 -13.11
C ARG A 354 12.21 -33.39 -13.05
N THR A 355 11.79 -32.98 -11.86
CA THR A 355 10.82 -31.89 -11.65
C THR A 355 11.46 -30.55 -11.25
N THR A 356 12.70 -30.57 -10.72
CA THR A 356 13.46 -29.34 -10.43
C THR A 356 13.78 -28.59 -11.74
N PRO A 357 13.35 -27.32 -11.90
CA PRO A 357 13.67 -26.53 -13.10
C PRO A 357 15.19 -26.32 -13.27
N ALA A 358 15.67 -26.28 -14.50
CA ALA A 358 17.09 -26.11 -14.80
C ALA A 358 17.68 -24.77 -14.29
N ASP A 359 16.85 -23.74 -14.09
CA ASP A 359 17.24 -22.45 -13.49
C ASP A 359 16.92 -22.33 -11.98
N ALA A 360 16.50 -23.41 -11.31
CA ALA A 360 16.26 -23.46 -9.86
C ALA A 360 17.58 -23.58 -9.05
N GLY A 361 18.55 -22.71 -9.34
CA GLY A 361 19.98 -22.98 -9.11
C GLY A 361 20.41 -23.44 -7.71
N GLN A 362 19.82 -22.91 -6.62
CA GLN A 362 20.19 -23.30 -5.25
C GLN A 362 19.39 -24.49 -4.69
N VAL A 363 18.39 -25.01 -5.39
CA VAL A 363 17.48 -26.05 -4.86
C VAL A 363 18.21 -27.37 -4.57
N PRO A 364 19.04 -27.94 -5.47
CA PRO A 364 19.86 -29.12 -5.15
C PRO A 364 20.84 -28.89 -4.00
N GLN A 365 21.36 -27.66 -3.86
CA GLN A 365 22.24 -27.29 -2.77
C GLN A 365 21.52 -27.27 -1.41
N VAL A 366 20.26 -26.82 -1.35
CA VAL A 366 19.44 -26.85 -0.12
C VAL A 366 19.11 -28.29 0.30
N LEU A 367 18.83 -29.18 -0.66
CA LEU A 367 18.69 -30.61 -0.36
C LEU A 367 20.00 -31.18 0.19
N ARG A 368 21.15 -30.90 -0.45
CA ARG A 368 22.47 -31.33 0.01
C ARG A 368 22.78 -30.88 1.44
N ASP A 369 22.50 -29.62 1.78
CA ASP A 369 22.70 -29.08 3.13
C ASP A 369 21.79 -29.74 4.17
N SER A 370 20.55 -30.08 3.79
CA SER A 370 19.60 -30.80 4.66
C SER A 370 20.04 -32.24 4.91
N LEU A 371 20.57 -32.91 3.89
CA LEU A 371 21.16 -34.24 4.01
C LEU A 371 22.47 -34.24 4.80
N ALA A 372 23.29 -33.19 4.71
CA ALA A 372 24.48 -33.04 5.54
C ALA A 372 24.10 -32.93 7.03
N GLN A 373 23.09 -32.12 7.37
CA GLN A 373 22.55 -32.04 8.73
C GLN A 373 21.98 -33.39 9.21
N LEU A 374 21.29 -34.12 8.33
CA LEU A 374 20.81 -35.48 8.63
C LEU A 374 21.98 -36.45 8.94
N ALA A 375 23.05 -36.42 8.14
CA ALA A 375 24.21 -37.29 8.32
C ALA A 375 24.96 -37.02 9.64
N GLU A 376 25.06 -35.77 10.09
CA GLU A 376 25.63 -35.43 11.41
C GLU A 376 24.82 -36.03 12.57
N ALA A 377 23.49 -36.07 12.41
CA ALA A 377 22.55 -36.53 13.43
C ALA A 377 22.35 -38.05 13.47
N LEU A 378 22.52 -38.76 12.35
CA LEU A 378 22.33 -40.22 12.29
C LEU A 378 23.51 -41.03 12.88
N PRO A 379 23.27 -42.27 13.34
CA PRO A 379 24.32 -43.23 13.69
C PRO A 379 25.26 -43.55 12.52
N GLU A 380 26.52 -43.85 12.80
CA GLU A 380 27.56 -44.07 11.77
C GLU A 380 27.18 -45.10 10.69
N ALA A 381 26.47 -46.16 11.07
CA ALA A 381 26.00 -47.20 10.14
C ALA A 381 25.00 -46.68 9.09
N GLU A 382 24.21 -45.65 9.41
CA GLU A 382 23.16 -45.09 8.55
C GLU A 382 23.68 -43.91 7.70
N ARG A 383 24.83 -43.32 8.07
CA ARG A 383 25.47 -42.21 7.33
C ARG A 383 25.92 -42.58 5.93
N ALA A 384 26.27 -43.84 5.69
CA ALA A 384 26.80 -44.29 4.39
C ALA A 384 25.79 -44.08 3.25
N ALA A 385 24.50 -44.37 3.49
CA ALA A 385 23.43 -44.15 2.53
C ALA A 385 23.23 -42.67 2.22
N VAL A 386 23.20 -41.82 3.26
CA VAL A 386 23.07 -40.36 3.10
C VAL A 386 24.24 -39.78 2.32
N GLN A 387 25.47 -40.21 2.63
CA GLN A 387 26.67 -39.75 1.92
C GLN A 387 26.68 -40.19 0.45
N ALA A 388 26.18 -41.38 0.13
CA ALA A 388 26.02 -41.83 -1.25
C ALA A 388 25.02 -40.97 -2.04
N VAL A 389 23.90 -40.57 -1.41
CA VAL A 389 22.94 -39.63 -2.02
C VAL A 389 23.53 -38.23 -2.19
N ILE A 390 24.26 -37.71 -1.19
CA ILE A 390 24.98 -36.42 -1.29
C ILE A 390 25.94 -36.44 -2.49
N SER A 391 26.77 -37.48 -2.63
CA SER A 391 27.71 -37.58 -3.75
C SER A 391 27.01 -37.80 -5.11
N ARG A 392 25.82 -38.41 -5.14
CA ARG A 392 24.98 -38.48 -6.35
C ARG A 392 24.45 -37.10 -6.74
N ILE A 393 24.01 -36.29 -5.78
CA ILE A 393 23.61 -34.89 -6.02
C ILE A 393 24.79 -34.11 -6.59
N GLU A 394 25.95 -34.16 -5.93
CA GLU A 394 27.17 -33.46 -6.36
C GLU A 394 27.62 -33.86 -7.76
N ALA A 395 27.53 -35.15 -8.12
CA ALA A 395 27.85 -35.63 -9.46
C ALA A 395 26.85 -35.16 -10.55
N GLN A 396 25.59 -34.90 -10.19
CA GLN A 396 24.57 -34.38 -11.11
C GLN A 396 24.59 -32.85 -11.21
N THR A 397 25.11 -32.13 -10.21
CA THR A 397 25.19 -30.66 -10.21
C THR A 397 26.57 -30.10 -10.55
N GLY A 398 27.65 -30.86 -10.35
CA GLY A 398 29.04 -30.45 -10.61
C GLY A 398 29.54 -30.76 -12.01
N GLY A 399 28.64 -30.85 -12.99
CA GLY A 399 28.93 -31.19 -14.39
C GLY A 399 29.04 -29.98 -15.34
N GLU A 400 29.09 -28.76 -14.81
CA GLU A 400 29.34 -27.50 -15.53
C GLU A 400 30.83 -27.08 -15.44
#